data_AF-A0A1I5NMY1-F1
#
_entry.id   AF-A0A1I5NMY1-F1
#
_cell.length_a   1.000
_cell.length_b   1.000
_cell.length_c   1.000
_cell.angle_alpha   90.00
_cell.angle_beta   90.00
_cell.angle_gamma   90.00
#
_symmetry.space_group_name_H-M   'P 1'
#
loop_
_entity.id
_entity.type
_entity.pdbx_description
1 polymer ?
#
loop_
_entity_poly.entity_id
_entity_poly.type
_entity_poly.pdbx_seq_one_letter_code
_entity_poly.pdbx_strand_id
1 'polypeptide(L)'
;MVSRPELKTDTNYVNGLAASVLFVVLAAVFLTANFGESAGFPEDASLVAGIGYALIDLQASAAVSVEGFLASFEIIGLVLVVATVAAVTLARRQGDSAGLSTALTDGGREEPRSSTTDDTEVEN
;
A
#
# COMPACT_ATOMS: atom_id res chain seq x y z
N MET A 1 21.64 18.95 -25.79
CA MET A 1 22.97 19.23 -25.20
C MET A 1 22.84 19.03 -23.69
N VAL A 2 23.67 18.20 -23.07
CA VAL A 2 23.61 17.95 -21.62
C VAL A 2 24.67 18.81 -20.95
N SER A 3 24.25 19.63 -20.00
CA SER A 3 25.11 20.46 -19.17
C SER A 3 26.04 19.58 -18.33
N ARG A 4 27.32 19.96 -18.24
CA ARG A 4 28.29 19.26 -17.39
C ARG A 4 27.91 19.45 -15.92
N PRO A 5 27.97 18.39 -15.08
CA PRO A 5 27.76 18.52 -13.65
C PRO A 5 28.91 19.34 -13.04
N GLU A 6 28.60 20.53 -12.53
CA GLU A 6 29.54 21.38 -11.80
C GLU A 6 29.47 21.08 -10.31
N LEU A 7 30.64 20.96 -9.68
CA LEU A 7 30.77 20.76 -8.24
C LEU A 7 30.49 22.09 -7.53
N LYS A 8 29.45 22.11 -6.68
CA LYS A 8 29.10 23.27 -5.86
C LYS A 8 30.23 23.55 -4.86
N THR A 9 31.07 24.52 -5.22
CA THR A 9 32.27 24.91 -4.47
C THR A 9 31.95 25.80 -3.26
N ASP A 10 30.77 26.43 -3.21
CA ASP A 10 30.26 27.16 -2.04
C ASP A 10 29.84 26.21 -0.91
N THR A 11 30.82 25.54 -0.32
CA THR A 11 30.59 24.62 0.80
C THR A 11 30.49 25.40 2.11
N ASN A 12 29.36 25.26 2.79
CA ASN A 12 29.17 25.84 4.12
C ASN A 12 29.92 25.02 5.17
N TYR A 13 31.10 25.50 5.58
CA TYR A 13 31.94 24.84 6.58
C TYR A 13 31.31 24.77 7.98
N VAL A 14 30.31 25.62 8.28
CA VAL A 14 29.61 25.61 9.57
C VAL A 14 28.81 24.32 9.73
N ASN A 15 28.15 23.84 8.67
CA ASN A 15 27.43 22.55 8.70
C ASN A 15 28.38 21.36 8.91
N GLY A 16 29.55 21.38 8.28
CA GLY A 16 30.58 20.34 8.47
C GLY A 16 31.10 20.33 9.90
N LEU A 17 31.36 21.50 10.47
CA LEU A 17 31.78 21.64 11.86
C LEU A 17 30.68 21.17 12.82
N ALA A 18 29.43 21.56 12.59
CA ALA A 18 28.29 21.11 13.39
C ALA A 18 28.14 19.58 13.38
N ALA A 19 28.29 18.94 12.21
CA ALA A 19 28.26 17.49 12.09
C ALA A 19 29.42 16.82 12.86
N SER A 20 30.63 17.39 12.80
CA SER A 20 31.78 16.86 13.54
C SER A 20 31.60 16.96 15.06
N VAL A 21 31.01 18.06 15.55
CA VAL A 21 30.67 18.23 16.97
C VAL A 21 29.64 17.19 17.40
N LEU A 22 28.57 17.01 16.61
CA LEU A 22 27.56 15.98 16.90
C LEU A 22 28.18 14.57 16.91
N PHE A 23 29.08 14.28 15.97
CA PHE A 23 29.80 13.00 15.94
C PHE A 23 30.62 12.77 17.21
N VAL A 24 31.38 13.77 17.67
CA VAL A 24 32.17 13.66 18.90
C VAL A 24 31.27 13.46 20.12
N VAL A 25 30.12 14.14 20.18
CA VAL A 25 29.13 13.94 21.25
C VAL A 25 28.60 12.50 21.26
N LEU A 26 28.19 11.98 20.09
CA LEU A 26 27.71 10.60 19.99
C LEU A 26 28.82 9.58 20.31
N ALA A 27 30.04 9.80 19.84
CA ALA A 27 31.18 8.96 20.17
C ALA A 27 31.46 8.95 21.67
N ALA A 28 31.43 10.12 22.32
CA ALA A 28 31.57 10.22 23.77
C ALA A 28 30.44 9.46 24.49
N VAL A 29 29.19 9.62 24.07
CA VAL A 29 28.05 8.88 24.65
C VAL A 29 28.24 7.38 24.49
N PHE A 30 28.60 6.88 23.31
CA PHE A 30 28.76 5.43 23.09
C PHE A 30 29.95 4.83 23.84
N LEU A 31 31.06 5.56 23.96
CA LEU A 31 32.24 5.09 24.69
C LEU A 31 32.05 5.15 26.21
N THR A 32 31.19 6.04 26.71
CA THR A 32 30.92 6.21 28.15
C THR A 32 29.65 5.51 28.62
N ALA A 33 28.77 5.11 27.69
CA ALA A 33 27.55 4.39 28.00
C ALA A 33 27.88 3.03 28.61
N ASN A 34 27.39 2.81 29.83
CA ASN A 34 27.38 1.50 30.47
C ASN A 34 25.94 1.01 30.53
N PHE A 35 25.67 -0.14 29.93
CA PHE A 35 24.33 -0.74 29.91
C PHE A 35 24.03 -1.61 31.14
N GLY A 36 25.00 -1.75 32.07
CA GLY A 36 24.83 -2.57 33.27
C GLY A 36 24.68 -4.05 32.95
N GLU A 37 24.12 -4.81 33.89
CA GLU A 37 23.80 -6.22 33.67
C GLU A 37 22.57 -6.35 32.76
N SER A 38 22.58 -7.34 31.85
CA SER A 38 21.47 -7.61 30.94
C SER A 38 20.22 -8.03 31.73
N ALA A 39 19.36 -7.07 32.05
CA ALA A 39 18.06 -7.33 32.64
C ALA A 39 17.05 -7.66 31.53
N GLY A 40 16.57 -8.91 31.51
CA GLY A 40 15.41 -9.30 30.72
C GLY A 40 14.11 -8.81 31.36
N PHE A 41 12.98 -9.07 30.69
CA PHE A 41 11.68 -8.90 31.33
C PHE A 41 11.49 -9.95 32.46
N PRO A 42 10.74 -9.63 33.53
CA PRO A 42 10.37 -10.61 34.55
C PRO A 42 9.75 -11.86 33.93
N GLU A 43 9.97 -13.05 34.50
CA GLU A 43 9.44 -14.32 33.95
C GLU A 43 7.91 -14.30 33.80
N ASP A 44 7.20 -13.59 34.68
CA ASP A 44 5.74 -13.47 34.67
C ASP A 44 5.23 -12.29 33.80
N ALA A 45 6.13 -11.50 33.20
CA ALA A 45 5.76 -10.33 32.40
C ALA A 45 5.52 -10.71 30.93
N SER A 46 4.24 -10.83 30.54
CA SER A 46 3.88 -11.06 29.14
C SER A 46 3.85 -9.74 28.34
N LEU A 47 4.79 -9.58 27.42
CA LEU A 47 4.78 -8.47 26.45
C LEU A 47 3.57 -8.52 25.52
N VAL A 48 3.13 -9.72 25.13
CA VAL A 48 1.95 -9.90 24.28
C VAL A 48 0.70 -9.38 25.00
N ALA A 49 0.58 -9.66 26.31
CA ALA A 49 -0.50 -9.10 27.12
C ALA A 49 -0.39 -7.58 27.22
N GLY A 50 0.81 -7.04 27.45
CA GLY A 50 1.07 -5.59 27.45
C GLY A 50 0.64 -4.90 26.16
N ILE A 51 0.98 -5.47 25.00
CA ILE A 51 0.54 -4.97 23.69
C ILE A 51 -0.99 -5.02 23.59
N GLY A 52 -1.60 -6.14 24.01
CA GLY A 52 -3.05 -6.28 24.03
C GLY A 52 -3.72 -5.18 24.87
N TYR A 53 -3.23 -4.93 26.08
CA TYR A 53 -3.72 -3.87 26.95
C TYR A 53 -3.54 -2.47 26.33
N ALA A 54 -2.41 -2.21 25.68
CA ALA A 54 -2.15 -0.93 25.03
C ALA A 54 -3.09 -0.63 23.85
N LEU A 55 -3.59 -1.66 23.15
CA LEU A 55 -4.54 -1.49 22.05
C LEU A 55 -5.95 -1.09 22.50
N ILE A 56 -6.30 -1.37 23.76
CA ILE A 56 -7.64 -1.13 24.32
C ILE A 56 -7.65 -0.18 25.53
N ASP A 57 -6.60 0.64 25.67
CA ASP A 57 -6.45 1.64 26.74
C ASP A 57 -6.45 1.07 28.17
N LEU A 58 -5.85 -0.11 28.34
CA LEU A 58 -5.69 -0.80 29.63
C LEU A 58 -4.23 -0.90 30.09
N GLN A 59 -3.35 0.01 29.66
CA GLN A 59 -1.92 0.02 30.00
C GLN A 59 -1.61 -0.09 31.51
N ALA A 60 -2.52 0.32 32.39
CA ALA A 60 -2.38 0.18 33.84
C ALA A 60 -2.33 -1.28 34.32
N SER A 61 -2.81 -2.22 33.50
CA SER A 61 -2.80 -3.67 33.78
C SER A 61 -1.56 -4.37 33.22
N ALA A 62 -0.69 -3.65 32.50
CA ALA A 62 0.51 -4.21 31.90
C ALA A 62 1.62 -4.38 32.97
N ALA A 63 2.28 -5.54 32.95
CA ALA A 63 3.42 -5.82 33.83
C ALA A 63 4.66 -4.97 33.50
N VAL A 64 4.68 -4.38 32.30
CA VAL A 64 5.74 -3.52 31.78
C VAL A 64 5.09 -2.25 31.26
N SER A 65 5.70 -1.09 31.50
CA SER A 65 5.20 0.19 30.98
C SER A 65 5.12 0.15 29.45
N VAL A 66 3.93 0.45 28.93
CA VAL A 66 3.62 0.52 27.50
C VAL A 66 2.88 1.81 27.19
N GLU A 67 3.12 2.35 26.00
CA GLU A 67 2.38 3.50 25.48
C GLU A 67 1.01 3.08 24.94
N GLY A 68 0.04 3.98 24.98
CA GLY A 68 -1.30 3.73 24.47
C GLY A 68 -1.36 3.76 22.93
N PHE A 69 -2.03 2.77 22.34
CA PHE A 69 -2.18 2.65 20.88
C PHE A 69 -3.63 2.65 20.40
N LEU A 70 -4.59 2.97 21.29
CA LEU A 70 -6.03 2.94 20.99
C LEU A 70 -6.40 3.71 19.72
N ALA A 71 -5.89 4.94 19.57
CA ALA A 71 -6.18 5.75 18.39
C ALA A 71 -5.68 5.09 17.09
N SER A 72 -4.49 4.51 17.11
CA SER A 72 -3.92 3.82 15.94
C SER A 72 -4.72 2.56 15.61
N PHE A 73 -5.10 1.78 16.62
CA PHE A 73 -5.94 0.60 16.47
C PHE A 73 -7.28 0.94 15.82
N GLU A 74 -7.95 1.99 16.29
CA GLU A 74 -9.24 2.42 15.75
C GLU A 74 -9.13 2.96 14.33
N ILE A 75 -8.09 3.75 14.01
CA ILE A 75 -7.85 4.24 12.65
C ILE A 75 -7.64 3.07 11.68
N ILE A 76 -6.84 2.07 12.07
CA ILE A 76 -6.62 0.87 11.25
C ILE A 76 -7.94 0.11 11.06
N GLY A 77 -8.72 -0.07 12.13
CA GLY A 77 -10.04 -0.69 12.07
C GLY A 77 -10.97 0.02 11.09
N LEU A 78 -11.07 1.35 11.18
CA LEU A 78 -11.84 2.17 10.26
C LEU A 78 -11.38 1.99 8.80
N VAL A 79 -10.08 2.04 8.55
CA VAL A 79 -9.50 1.84 7.22
C VAL A 79 -9.84 0.45 6.68
N LEU A 80 -9.75 -0.60 7.51
CA LEU A 80 -10.08 -1.97 7.11
C LEU A 80 -11.57 -2.14 6.78
N VAL A 81 -12.46 -1.50 7.54
CA VAL A 81 -13.91 -1.50 7.26
C VAL A 81 -14.17 -0.82 5.91
N VAL A 82 -13.61 0.38 5.70
CA VAL A 82 -13.74 1.12 4.43
C VAL A 82 -13.17 0.31 3.27
N ALA A 83 -11.99 -0.29 3.43
CA ALA A 83 -11.35 -1.12 2.41
C ALA A 83 -12.20 -2.33 2.05
N THR A 84 -12.85 -2.96 3.02
CA THR A 84 -13.74 -4.11 2.79
C THR A 84 -14.99 -3.66 2.02
N VAL A 85 -15.60 -2.54 2.40
CA VAL A 85 -16.75 -1.97 1.66
C VAL A 85 -16.34 -1.59 0.24
N ALA A 86 -15.17 -0.97 0.05
CA ALA A 86 -14.62 -0.62 -1.26
C ALA A 86 -14.36 -1.87 -2.11
N ALA A 87 -13.75 -2.91 -1.54
CA ALA A 87 -13.51 -4.17 -2.23
C ALA A 87 -14.83 -4.83 -2.68
N VAL A 88 -15.83 -4.90 -1.81
CA VAL A 88 -17.15 -5.49 -2.13
C VAL A 88 -17.93 -4.65 -3.15
N THR A 89 -17.86 -3.32 -3.07
CA THR A 89 -18.51 -2.44 -4.05
C THR A 89 -17.84 -2.51 -5.42
N LEU A 90 -16.51 -2.58 -5.47
CA LEU A 90 -15.75 -2.73 -6.72
C LEU A 90 -15.91 -4.12 -7.34
N ALA A 91 -16.04 -5.16 -6.52
CA ALA A 91 -16.28 -6.52 -6.98
C ALA A 91 -17.68 -6.72 -7.59
N ARG A 92 -18.66 -5.86 -7.23
CA ARG A 92 -20.01 -5.93 -7.80
C ARG A 92 -20.00 -5.46 -9.25
N ARG A 93 -20.16 -6.40 -10.18
CA ARG A 93 -20.42 -6.11 -11.60
C ARG A 93 -21.83 -5.52 -11.73
N GLN A 94 -21.96 -4.35 -12.36
CA GLN A 94 -23.27 -3.86 -12.78
C GLN A 94 -23.77 -4.77 -13.91
N GLY A 95 -24.75 -5.62 -13.60
CA GLY A 95 -25.36 -6.54 -14.56
C GLY A 95 -26.70 -7.03 -14.06
N ASP A 96 -27.75 -6.25 -14.34
CA ASP A 96 -29.06 -6.72 -14.84
C ASP A 96 -30.14 -5.66 -14.63
N SER A 97 -30.09 -4.56 -15.38
CA SER A 97 -31.30 -3.74 -15.64
C SER A 97 -31.06 -2.84 -16.84
N ALA A 98 -31.64 -3.26 -17.98
CA ALA A 98 -31.87 -2.49 -19.20
C ALA A 98 -30.64 -2.06 -20.04
N GLY A 99 -30.29 -2.86 -21.06
CA GLY A 99 -29.65 -2.30 -22.27
C GLY A 99 -28.66 -3.17 -23.02
N LEU A 100 -28.18 -4.29 -22.45
CA LEU A 100 -27.16 -5.13 -23.10
C LEU A 100 -27.69 -6.13 -24.14
N SER A 101 -28.96 -5.99 -24.56
CA SER A 101 -29.51 -6.68 -25.74
C SER A 101 -29.09 -6.04 -27.08
N THR A 102 -28.34 -4.92 -27.08
CA THR A 102 -27.90 -4.24 -28.31
C THR A 102 -26.48 -4.62 -28.79
N ALA A 103 -25.82 -5.58 -28.11
CA ALA A 103 -24.51 -6.10 -28.50
C ALA A 103 -24.55 -7.58 -28.92
N LEU A 104 -25.68 -8.03 -29.48
CA LEU A 104 -25.70 -9.22 -30.32
C LEU A 104 -25.10 -8.81 -31.66
N THR A 105 -23.84 -9.18 -31.90
CA THR A 105 -23.18 -9.03 -33.21
C THR A 105 -24.06 -9.63 -34.31
N ASP A 106 -24.55 -8.80 -35.24
CA ASP A 106 -25.28 -9.21 -36.47
C ASP A 106 -24.27 -9.91 -37.38
N GLY A 107 -24.06 -11.20 -37.15
CA GLY A 107 -23.16 -12.04 -37.93
C GLY A 107 -23.61 -12.09 -39.39
N GLY A 108 -22.96 -11.27 -40.22
CA GLY A 108 -22.85 -11.29 -41.68
C GLY A 108 -23.95 -12.03 -42.46
N ARG A 109 -24.79 -11.29 -43.18
CA ARG A 109 -25.72 -11.83 -44.18
C ARG A 109 -24.92 -12.34 -45.39
N GLU A 110 -25.20 -13.56 -45.83
CA GLU A 110 -24.70 -14.08 -47.11
C GLU A 110 -25.44 -13.38 -48.26
N GLU A 111 -24.69 -12.67 -49.11
CA GLU A 111 -25.20 -12.08 -50.34
C GLU A 111 -25.64 -13.20 -51.30
N PRO A 112 -26.87 -13.14 -51.86
CA PRO A 112 -27.30 -14.10 -52.85
C PRO A 112 -26.49 -13.87 -54.13
N ARG A 113 -25.63 -14.84 -54.47
CA ARG A 113 -24.95 -14.86 -55.78
C ARG A 113 -26.01 -14.93 -56.86
N SER A 114 -26.26 -13.80 -57.52
CA SER A 114 -26.92 -13.74 -58.80
C SER A 114 -25.98 -14.34 -59.85
N SER A 115 -26.12 -15.63 -60.14
CA SER A 115 -25.68 -16.18 -61.42
C SER A 115 -26.78 -15.90 -62.44
N THR A 116 -26.79 -14.67 -62.94
CA THR A 116 -27.50 -14.30 -64.16
C THR A 116 -26.71 -14.87 -65.34
N THR A 117 -27.34 -15.89 -65.94
CA THR A 117 -27.51 -16.10 -67.39
C THR A 117 -26.29 -16.26 -68.28
N ASP A 118 -26.20 -17.46 -68.88
CA ASP A 118 -25.82 -17.70 -70.28
C ASP A 118 -26.15 -19.19 -70.56
N ASP A 119 -26.78 -19.66 -71.62
CA ASP A 119 -27.71 -19.13 -72.61
C ASP A 119 -28.30 -20.38 -73.28
N THR A 120 -29.54 -20.28 -73.77
CA THR A 120 -30.12 -21.00 -74.92
C THR A 120 -29.78 -22.48 -75.18
N GLU A 121 -30.80 -23.37 -75.15
CA GLU A 121 -31.30 -23.98 -76.39
C GLU A 121 -32.64 -24.71 -76.19
N VAL A 122 -33.47 -24.55 -77.21
CA VAL A 122 -34.86 -24.94 -77.33
C VAL A 122 -34.88 -26.22 -78.17
N GLU A 123 -35.47 -27.33 -77.72
CA GLU A 123 -35.95 -28.32 -78.69
C GLU A 123 -37.12 -29.17 -78.15
N ASN A 124 -38.30 -28.82 -78.67
CA ASN A 124 -39.49 -29.60 -79.04
C ASN A 124 -40.02 -30.71 -78.11
#